data_AF-A0A7J8Y5R1-F1
#
_entry.id   AF-A0A7J8Y5R1-F1
#
_cell.length_a   1.000
_cell.length_b   1.000
_cell.length_c   1.000
_cell.angle_alpha   90.00
_cell.angle_beta   90.00
_cell.angle_gamma   90.00
#
_symmetry.space_group_name_H-M   'P 1'
#
loop_
_entity.id
_entity.type
_entity.pdbx_description
1 polymer ?
#
loop_
_entity_poly.entity_id
_entity_poly.type
_entity_poly.pdbx_seq_one_letter_code
_entity_poly.pdbx_strand_id
1 'polypeptide(L)'
;MPIYDYIYGTVDKNSNTLYENSVKRNEESPNVVHLTHLTTPESIYHLRLGFAYLASKPYSSVWYLWLLWPVTLWFMVLTKIYRRTFVVERNRFDQIRLQTWAIPTYRVQYCLKRQKESINNMIEEAVLEAEEKGASALSLGLMNQASFSASSHNQYGEVYVKKHPQLKVKLVDGSSLAVAVLLNSIPKGTTQ
;
A
#
# COMPACT_ATOMS: atom_id res chain seq x y z
N MET A 1 12.56 -15.00 -16.04
CA MET A 1 12.44 -15.86 -14.86
C MET A 1 13.59 -15.60 -13.89
N PRO A 2 13.39 -15.78 -12.58
CA PRO A 2 14.46 -15.76 -11.60
C PRO A 2 15.59 -16.75 -11.94
N ILE A 3 16.83 -16.41 -11.56
CA ILE A 3 18.02 -17.24 -11.83
C ILE A 3 17.89 -18.64 -11.24
N TYR A 4 17.25 -18.77 -10.07
CA TYR A 4 17.09 -20.07 -9.41
C TYR A 4 16.24 -21.05 -10.23
N ASP A 5 15.27 -20.59 -11.03
CA ASP A 5 14.48 -21.49 -11.87
C ASP A 5 15.34 -22.15 -12.97
N TYR A 6 16.34 -21.41 -13.48
CA TYR A 6 17.32 -21.95 -14.42
C TYR A 6 18.25 -22.98 -13.75
N ILE A 7 18.69 -22.71 -12.51
CA ILE A 7 19.57 -23.60 -11.74
C ILE A 7 18.87 -24.93 -11.45
N TYR A 8 17.59 -24.89 -11.07
CA TYR A 8 16.82 -26.09 -10.70
C TYR A 8 16.04 -26.71 -11.86
N GLY A 9 16.14 -26.17 -13.08
CA GLY A 9 15.43 -26.70 -14.24
C GLY A 9 13.90 -26.56 -14.17
N THR A 10 13.39 -25.63 -13.35
CA THR A 10 11.96 -25.36 -13.15
C THR A 10 11.43 -24.24 -14.05
N VAL A 11 12.18 -23.86 -15.09
CA VAL A 11 11.79 -22.81 -16.03
C VAL A 11 10.53 -23.23 -16.80
N ASP A 12 9.45 -22.47 -16.64
CA ASP A 12 8.25 -22.65 -17.44
C ASP A 12 8.50 -22.17 -18.87
N LYS A 13 8.19 -23.03 -19.85
CA LYS A 13 8.43 -22.79 -21.29
C LYS A 13 7.66 -21.57 -21.83
N ASN A 14 6.52 -21.24 -21.24
CA ASN A 14 5.66 -20.14 -21.66
C ASN A 14 6.02 -18.82 -20.99
N SER A 15 7.01 -18.78 -20.09
CA SER A 15 7.38 -17.57 -19.33
C SER A 15 7.66 -16.35 -20.20
N ASN A 16 8.36 -16.52 -21.32
CA ASN A 16 8.66 -15.43 -22.24
C ASN A 16 7.38 -14.89 -22.90
N THR A 17 6.51 -15.80 -23.37
CA THR A 17 5.22 -15.41 -23.97
C THR A 17 4.31 -14.72 -22.95
N LEU A 18 4.29 -15.20 -21.70
CA LEU A 18 3.54 -14.58 -20.61
C LEU A 18 4.06 -13.17 -20.31
N TYR A 19 5.39 -13.00 -20.26
CA TYR A 19 6.01 -11.69 -20.08
C TYR A 19 5.67 -10.73 -21.23
N GLU A 20 5.84 -11.14 -22.49
CA GLU A 20 5.52 -10.31 -23.65
C GLU A 20 4.04 -9.90 -23.67
N ASN A 21 3.14 -10.83 -23.36
CA ASN A 21 1.71 -10.56 -23.26
C ASN A 21 1.41 -9.60 -22.11
N SER A 22 2.10 -9.75 -20.97
CA SER A 22 1.96 -8.83 -19.83
C SER A 22 2.44 -7.41 -20.16
N VAL A 23 3.49 -7.25 -20.96
CA VAL A 23 4.01 -5.93 -21.36
C VAL A 23 3.08 -5.25 -22.36
N LYS A 24 2.49 -6.01 -23.29
CA LYS A 24 1.54 -5.50 -24.30
C LYS A 24 0.15 -5.19 -23.74
N ARG A 25 -0.18 -5.72 -22.55
CA ARG A 25 -1.49 -5.56 -21.94
C ARG A 25 -1.67 -4.13 -21.42
N ASN A 26 -2.78 -3.50 -21.80
CA ASN A 26 -3.17 -2.20 -21.25
C ASN A 26 -3.37 -2.28 -19.74
N GLU A 27 -3.06 -1.20 -19.03
CA GLU A 27 -3.28 -1.12 -17.59
C GLU A 27 -4.77 -1.36 -17.28
N GLU A 28 -5.03 -2.37 -16.44
CA GLU A 28 -6.38 -2.74 -16.04
C GLU A 28 -6.84 -1.83 -14.89
N SER A 29 -8.01 -1.21 -15.04
CA SER A 29 -8.60 -0.39 -13.99
C SER A 29 -8.96 -1.22 -12.74
N PRO A 30 -8.60 -0.74 -11.52
CA PRO A 30 -8.99 -1.39 -10.27
C PRO A 30 -10.48 -1.18 -9.96
N ASN A 31 -11.11 -2.18 -9.34
CA ASN A 31 -12.41 -1.97 -8.70
C ASN A 31 -12.25 -1.38 -7.30
N VAL A 32 -11.18 -1.79 -6.60
CA VAL A 32 -10.87 -1.38 -5.23
C VAL A 32 -9.39 -1.02 -5.15
N VAL A 33 -9.09 0.08 -4.47
CA VAL A 33 -7.72 0.51 -4.16
C VAL A 33 -7.51 0.47 -2.66
N HIS A 34 -6.41 -0.12 -2.21
CA HIS A 34 -5.95 0.00 -0.83
C HIS A 34 -4.69 0.88 -0.78
N LEU A 35 -4.80 2.03 -0.12
CA LEU A 35 -3.72 3.01 -0.01
C LEU A 35 -2.92 2.77 1.27
N THR A 36 -1.73 2.24 1.14
CA THR A 36 -0.82 1.91 2.25
C THR A 36 0.38 2.87 2.33
N HIS A 37 1.25 2.65 3.31
CA HIS A 37 2.44 3.43 3.60
C HIS A 37 3.51 2.55 4.24
N LEU A 38 4.73 3.06 4.37
CA LEU A 38 5.85 2.35 4.98
C LEU A 38 5.82 2.57 6.50
N THR A 39 6.09 1.52 7.29
CA THR A 39 6.00 1.59 8.75
C THR A 39 7.37 1.85 9.38
N THR A 40 8.35 1.00 9.10
CA THR A 40 9.75 1.08 9.56
C THR A 40 10.69 1.23 8.37
N PRO A 41 11.94 1.68 8.57
CA PRO A 41 12.94 1.73 7.49
C PRO A 41 13.02 0.41 6.69
N GLU A 42 13.01 -0.73 7.38
CA GLU A 42 13.12 -2.07 6.82
C GLU A 42 11.83 -2.58 6.15
N SER A 43 10.68 -1.94 6.38
CA SER A 43 9.39 -2.38 5.80
C SER A 43 9.38 -2.40 4.26
N ILE A 44 10.28 -1.64 3.61
CA ILE A 44 10.47 -1.67 2.16
C ILE A 44 10.82 -3.06 1.62
N TYR A 45 11.50 -3.86 2.42
CA TYR A 45 11.93 -5.19 2.01
C TYR A 45 10.80 -6.21 2.00
N HIS A 46 9.68 -5.88 2.65
CA HIS A 46 8.45 -6.66 2.63
C HIS A 46 7.49 -6.22 1.52
N LEU A 47 7.85 -5.22 0.70
CA LEU A 47 7.14 -4.96 -0.55
C LEU A 47 7.42 -6.09 -1.55
N ARG A 48 6.39 -6.56 -2.25
CA ARG A 48 6.53 -7.63 -3.26
C ARG A 48 7.51 -7.30 -4.38
N LEU A 49 7.71 -6.01 -4.69
CA LEU A 49 8.66 -5.54 -5.71
C LEU A 49 10.13 -5.72 -5.30
N GLY A 50 10.41 -5.91 -4.00
CA GLY A 50 11.76 -6.11 -3.48
C GLY A 50 12.07 -7.61 -3.33
N PHE A 51 11.98 -8.09 -2.08
CA PHE A 51 12.33 -9.46 -1.75
C PHE A 51 11.06 -10.30 -1.59
N ALA A 52 10.66 -11.01 -2.65
CA ALA A 52 9.47 -11.88 -2.65
C ALA A 52 9.43 -12.86 -1.45
N TYR A 53 10.60 -13.40 -1.07
CA TYR A 53 10.73 -14.24 0.12
C TYR A 53 10.35 -13.51 1.42
N LEU A 54 10.83 -12.28 1.63
CA LEU A 54 10.49 -11.49 2.81
C LEU A 54 9.02 -11.05 2.78
N ALA A 55 8.52 -10.66 1.61
CA ALA A 55 7.11 -10.30 1.41
C ALA A 55 6.14 -11.47 1.67
N SER A 56 6.60 -12.72 1.52
CA SER A 56 5.80 -13.92 1.82
C SER A 56 5.71 -14.25 3.32
N LYS A 57 6.52 -13.59 4.15
CA LYS A 57 6.60 -13.84 5.59
C LYS A 57 6.05 -12.66 6.39
N PRO A 58 5.47 -12.91 7.58
CA PRO A 58 5.16 -11.84 8.51
C PRO A 58 6.39 -10.97 8.78
N TYR A 59 6.15 -9.67 8.99
CA TYR A 59 7.23 -8.74 9.31
C TYR A 59 7.96 -9.20 10.59
N SER A 60 9.28 -9.37 10.50
CA SER A 60 10.13 -9.78 11.61
C SER A 60 11.47 -9.06 11.54
N SER A 61 11.99 -8.60 12.68
CA SER A 61 13.34 -8.02 12.75
C SER A 61 14.38 -9.12 12.59
N VAL A 62 14.98 -9.21 11.40
CA VAL A 62 16.03 -10.18 11.10
C VAL A 62 17.38 -9.48 11.03
N TRP A 63 18.40 -10.09 11.62
CA TRP A 63 19.72 -9.48 11.82
C TRP A 63 20.38 -9.06 10.49
N TYR A 64 20.21 -9.81 9.41
CA TYR A 64 20.89 -9.52 8.13
C TYR A 64 20.30 -8.31 7.40
N LEU A 65 19.07 -7.87 7.70
CA LEU A 65 18.54 -6.63 7.14
C LEU A 65 19.33 -5.41 7.60
N TRP A 66 20.00 -5.50 8.74
CA TRP A 66 20.94 -4.46 9.18
C TRP A 66 22.08 -4.25 8.18
N LEU A 67 22.56 -5.30 7.49
CA LEU A 67 23.62 -5.14 6.48
C LEU A 67 23.15 -4.33 5.27
N LEU A 68 21.84 -4.25 5.02
CA LEU A 68 21.25 -3.48 3.93
C LEU A 68 21.00 -2.00 4.31
N TRP A 69 21.45 -1.54 5.49
CA TRP A 69 21.27 -0.16 5.94
C TRP A 69 21.63 0.93 4.92
N PRO A 70 22.68 0.81 4.07
CA PRO A 70 22.99 1.85 3.08
C PRO A 70 21.89 1.94 2.02
N VAL A 71 21.34 0.79 1.61
CA VAL A 71 20.22 0.70 0.66
C VAL A 71 18.96 1.29 1.28
N THR A 72 18.69 0.96 2.54
CA THR A 72 17.55 1.52 3.29
C THR A 72 17.63 3.05 3.33
N LEU A 73 18.77 3.62 3.75
CA LEU A 73 18.94 5.06 3.83
C LEU A 73 18.81 5.74 2.48
N TRP A 74 19.39 5.15 1.43
CA TRP A 74 19.26 5.69 0.09
C TRP A 74 17.80 5.70 -0.38
N PHE A 75 17.07 4.61 -0.12
CA PHE A 75 15.64 4.55 -0.42
C PHE A 75 14.83 5.58 0.38
N MET A 76 15.15 5.79 1.66
CA MET A 76 14.53 6.86 2.47
C MET A 76 14.78 8.26 1.90
N VAL A 77 15.92 8.50 1.26
CA VAL A 77 16.17 9.76 0.54
C VAL A 77 15.33 9.83 -0.75
N LEU A 78 15.27 8.74 -1.52
CA LEU A 78 14.48 8.66 -2.75
C LEU A 78 12.99 8.91 -2.50
N THR A 79 12.42 8.31 -1.46
CA THR A 79 11.02 8.51 -1.06
C THR A 79 10.68 9.95 -0.68
N LYS A 80 11.66 10.77 -0.25
CA LYS A 80 11.42 12.21 -0.03
C LYS A 80 11.30 13.00 -1.33
N ILE A 81 11.98 12.53 -2.38
CA ILE A 81 11.97 13.15 -3.71
C ILE A 81 10.72 12.68 -4.48
N TYR A 82 10.41 11.40 -4.40
CA TYR A 82 9.22 10.80 -4.99
C TYR A 82 7.97 11.21 -4.20
N ARG A 83 7.15 12.10 -4.76
CA ARG A 83 5.89 12.57 -4.16
C ARG A 83 4.65 12.03 -4.85
N ARG A 84 4.75 10.81 -5.40
CA ARG A 84 3.68 10.15 -6.13
C ARG A 84 3.42 8.79 -5.50
N THR A 85 2.15 8.41 -5.48
CA THR A 85 1.81 7.02 -5.12
C THR A 85 2.19 6.09 -6.25
N PHE A 86 2.45 4.83 -5.92
CA PHE A 86 2.79 3.82 -6.92
C PHE A 86 2.11 2.49 -6.56
N VAL A 87 1.80 1.71 -7.60
CA VAL A 87 1.17 0.40 -7.43
C VAL A 87 2.20 -0.61 -6.96
N VAL A 88 2.01 -1.13 -5.74
CA VAL A 88 2.86 -2.18 -5.15
C VAL A 88 2.41 -3.56 -5.59
N GLU A 89 1.09 -3.75 -5.67
CA GLU A 89 0.49 -5.06 -5.86
C GLU A 89 -0.81 -4.96 -6.63
N ARG A 90 -1.03 -5.93 -7.52
CA ARG A 90 -2.29 -6.11 -8.26
C ARG A 90 -2.78 -7.53 -8.00
N ASN A 91 -3.96 -7.66 -7.42
CA ASN A 91 -4.60 -8.95 -7.15
C ASN A 91 -5.97 -9.02 -7.83
N ARG A 92 -6.35 -10.23 -8.22
CA ARG A 92 -7.68 -10.52 -8.74
C ARG A 92 -8.31 -11.60 -7.86
N PHE A 93 -9.43 -11.25 -7.24
CA PHE A 93 -10.26 -12.15 -6.47
C PHE A 93 -11.59 -12.31 -7.21
N ASP A 94 -11.68 -13.36 -8.04
CA ASP A 94 -12.82 -13.59 -8.92
C ASP A 94 -13.11 -12.36 -9.83
N GLN A 95 -14.19 -11.63 -9.56
CA GLN A 95 -14.58 -10.42 -10.28
C GLN A 95 -13.97 -9.13 -9.70
N ILE A 96 -13.39 -9.18 -8.51
CA ILE A 96 -12.82 -8.01 -7.82
C ILE A 96 -11.35 -7.85 -8.20
N ARG A 97 -11.03 -6.70 -8.80
CA ARG A 97 -9.65 -6.27 -9.09
C ARG A 97 -9.19 -5.33 -7.99
N LEU A 98 -8.30 -5.82 -7.14
CA LEU A 98 -7.72 -5.07 -6.04
C LEU A 98 -6.33 -4.56 -6.45
N GLN A 99 -6.07 -3.29 -6.21
CA GLN A 99 -4.71 -2.75 -6.27
C GLN A 99 -4.30 -2.20 -4.91
N THR A 100 -3.07 -2.49 -4.51
CA THR A 100 -2.45 -1.87 -3.34
C THR A 100 -1.50 -0.79 -3.83
N TRP A 101 -1.76 0.45 -3.45
CA TRP A 101 -0.91 1.59 -3.78
C TRP A 101 -0.14 1.99 -2.53
N ALA A 102 1.14 2.28 -2.64
CA ALA A 102 1.93 2.80 -1.53
C ALA A 102 2.21 4.29 -1.74
N ILE A 103 2.00 5.04 -0.66
CA ILE A 103 2.63 6.35 -0.51
C ILE A 103 4.08 6.10 -0.08
N PRO A 104 5.08 6.67 -0.76
CA PRO A 104 6.50 6.58 -0.39
C PRO A 104 6.76 7.41 0.87
N THR A 105 6.18 7.01 2.00
CA THR A 105 6.26 7.75 3.26
C THR A 105 6.31 6.77 4.42
N TYR A 106 7.27 6.99 5.30
CA TYR A 106 7.48 6.24 6.53
C TYR A 106 6.69 6.84 7.69
N ARG A 107 6.35 6.02 8.68
CA ARG A 107 5.72 6.45 9.95
C ARG A 107 6.33 7.72 10.55
N VAL A 108 7.67 7.81 10.58
CA VAL A 108 8.37 8.98 11.14
C VAL A 108 8.00 10.26 10.40
N GLN A 109 7.80 10.22 9.08
CA GLN A 109 7.41 11.38 8.28
C GLN A 109 5.97 11.83 8.57
N TYR A 110 5.03 10.92 8.84
CA TYR A 110 3.68 11.29 9.28
C TYR A 110 3.68 12.03 10.62
N CYS A 111 4.65 11.76 11.49
CA CYS A 111 4.81 12.47 12.76
C CYS A 111 5.39 13.88 12.60
N LEU A 112 6.00 14.20 11.46
CA LEU A 112 6.60 15.51 11.19
C LEU A 112 5.56 16.50 10.65
N LYS A 113 5.25 17.53 11.43
CA LYS A 113 4.28 18.58 11.05
C LYS A 113 4.55 19.19 9.66
N ARG A 114 5.81 19.41 9.30
CA ARG A 114 6.23 19.97 8.00
C ARG A 114 5.87 19.09 6.79
N GLN A 115 5.76 17.77 6.97
CA GLN A 115 5.47 16.84 5.87
C GLN A 115 3.96 16.64 5.65
N LYS A 116 3.14 17.08 6.61
CA LYS A 116 1.70 16.80 6.65
C LYS A 116 0.94 17.26 5.42
N GLU A 117 1.16 18.50 4.99
CA GLU A 117 0.50 19.04 3.78
C GLU A 117 0.89 18.24 2.54
N SER A 118 2.18 17.93 2.39
CA SER A 118 2.66 17.10 1.28
C SER A 118 2.04 15.70 1.27
N ILE A 119 1.87 15.09 2.44
CA ILE A 119 1.23 13.77 2.58
C ILE A 119 -0.26 13.85 2.24
N ASN A 120 -0.96 14.86 2.77
CA ASN A 120 -2.38 15.06 2.48
C ASN A 120 -2.64 15.28 0.99
N ASN A 121 -1.77 16.03 0.31
CA ASN A 121 -1.84 16.22 -1.13
C ASN A 121 -1.61 14.91 -1.88
N MET A 122 -0.66 14.07 -1.47
CA MET A 122 -0.46 12.74 -2.08
C MET A 122 -1.68 11.82 -1.89
N ILE A 123 -2.32 11.86 -0.71
CA ILE A 123 -3.56 11.11 -0.47
C ILE A 123 -4.68 11.64 -1.37
N GLU A 124 -4.83 12.97 -1.49
CA GLU A 124 -5.83 13.59 -2.36
C GLU A 124 -5.61 13.21 -3.83
N GLU A 125 -4.37 13.30 -4.31
CA GLU A 125 -4.00 12.87 -5.67
C GLU A 125 -4.35 11.40 -5.89
N ALA A 126 -4.10 10.53 -4.92
CA ALA A 126 -4.46 9.11 -5.02
C ALA A 126 -5.99 8.89 -5.06
N VAL A 127 -6.77 9.69 -4.32
CA VAL A 127 -8.24 9.65 -4.39
C VAL A 127 -8.73 10.04 -5.77
N LEU A 128 -8.19 11.13 -6.34
CA LEU A 128 -8.55 11.59 -7.68
C LEU A 128 -8.11 10.62 -8.77
N GLU A 129 -6.91 10.03 -8.65
CA GLU A 129 -6.43 9.00 -9.58
C GLU A 129 -7.31 7.75 -9.53
N ALA A 130 -7.79 7.35 -8.35
CA ALA A 130 -8.70 6.22 -8.21
C ALA A 130 -10.08 6.51 -8.84
N GLU A 131 -10.61 7.73 -8.68
CA GLU A 131 -11.84 8.18 -9.36
C GLU A 131 -11.67 8.15 -10.88
N GLU A 132 -10.57 8.72 -11.41
CA GLU A 132 -10.26 8.72 -12.84
C GLU A 132 -10.16 7.30 -13.41
N LYS A 133 -9.54 6.39 -12.65
CA LYS A 133 -9.45 4.97 -12.99
C LYS A 133 -10.77 4.21 -12.80
N GLY A 134 -11.84 4.85 -12.33
CA GLY A 134 -13.16 4.25 -12.16
C GLY A 134 -13.26 3.26 -11.00
N ALA A 135 -12.42 3.41 -9.98
CA ALA A 135 -12.49 2.59 -8.78
C ALA A 135 -13.79 2.86 -8.01
N SER A 136 -14.41 1.80 -7.51
CA SER A 136 -15.64 1.89 -6.71
C SER A 136 -15.37 2.33 -5.27
N ALA A 137 -14.20 1.95 -4.73
CA ALA A 137 -13.80 2.27 -3.37
C ALA A 137 -12.27 2.43 -3.23
N LEU A 138 -11.86 3.34 -2.35
CA LEU A 138 -10.49 3.51 -1.91
C LEU A 138 -10.44 3.36 -0.37
N SER A 139 -9.67 2.37 0.09
CA SER A 139 -9.40 2.15 1.50
C SER A 139 -8.15 2.91 1.94
N LEU A 140 -8.29 3.76 2.96
CA LEU A 140 -7.18 4.47 3.59
C LEU A 140 -6.53 3.56 4.64
N GLY A 141 -5.29 3.16 4.43
CA GLY A 141 -4.55 2.31 5.37
C GLY A 141 -3.97 3.09 6.54
N LEU A 142 -4.34 2.69 7.76
CA LEU A 142 -3.73 3.10 9.04
C LEU A 142 -3.47 4.63 9.13
N MET A 143 -2.23 5.08 8.95
CA MET A 143 -1.84 6.48 9.12
C MET A 143 -2.37 7.42 8.01
N ASN A 144 -2.94 6.88 6.94
CA ASN A 144 -3.62 7.65 5.90
C ASN A 144 -5.01 8.17 6.35
N GLN A 145 -5.55 7.67 7.46
CA GLN A 145 -6.89 8.01 7.95
C GLN A 145 -6.90 9.21 8.91
N ALA A 146 -5.92 9.25 9.79
CA ALA A 146 -5.75 10.31 10.79
C ALA A 146 -4.27 10.31 11.22
N SER A 147 -3.56 11.41 10.92
CA SER A 147 -2.20 11.59 11.42
C SER A 147 -2.20 11.62 12.96
N PHE A 148 -1.29 10.88 13.60
CA PHE A 148 -1.15 10.66 15.06
C PHE A 148 -1.04 11.92 15.96
N SER A 149 -1.13 13.13 15.41
CA SER A 149 -1.11 14.38 16.14
C SER A 149 -2.53 14.96 16.21
N ALA A 150 -2.95 15.40 17.40
CA ALA A 150 -4.28 15.90 17.80
C ALA A 150 -4.89 17.06 16.97
N SER A 151 -4.31 17.38 15.82
CA SER A 151 -4.83 18.29 14.79
C SER A 151 -5.11 17.53 13.48
N SER A 152 -5.66 16.31 13.55
CA SER A 152 -5.93 15.42 12.42
C SER A 152 -6.74 16.11 11.32
N HIS A 153 -6.14 16.29 10.14
CA HIS A 153 -6.58 17.28 9.14
C HIS A 153 -7.26 16.68 7.91
N ASN A 154 -7.42 15.36 7.82
CA ASN A 154 -8.19 14.73 6.74
C ASN A 154 -9.44 13.98 7.22
N GLN A 155 -9.70 13.92 8.54
CA GLN A 155 -10.95 13.43 9.15
C GLN A 155 -11.42 12.09 8.55
N TYR A 156 -10.55 11.07 8.53
CA TYR A 156 -10.87 9.74 7.95
C TYR A 156 -11.29 9.79 6.48
N GLY A 157 -10.87 10.83 5.75
CA GLY A 157 -11.21 11.07 4.35
C GLY A 157 -12.33 12.09 4.12
N GLU A 158 -13.03 12.53 5.16
CA GLU A 158 -14.15 13.49 5.05
C GLU A 158 -13.76 14.79 4.35
N VAL A 159 -12.53 15.27 4.58
CA VAL A 159 -12.03 16.50 3.95
C VAL A 159 -11.98 16.38 2.43
N TYR A 160 -11.63 15.20 1.90
CA TYR A 160 -11.56 14.98 0.45
C TYR A 160 -12.96 14.91 -0.16
N VAL A 161 -13.91 14.27 0.53
CA VAL A 161 -15.33 14.21 0.11
C VAL A 161 -15.94 15.60 0.07
N LYS A 162 -15.69 16.43 1.10
CA LYS A 162 -16.16 17.83 1.14
C LYS A 162 -15.54 18.69 0.03
N LYS A 163 -14.25 18.51 -0.24
CA LYS A 163 -13.51 19.26 -1.26
C LYS A 163 -13.94 18.88 -2.69
N HIS A 164 -14.31 17.62 -2.90
CA HIS A 164 -14.72 17.07 -4.19
C HIS A 164 -16.11 16.42 -4.08
N PRO A 165 -17.19 17.22 -4.04
CA PRO A 165 -18.55 16.71 -3.80
C PRO A 165 -19.10 15.80 -4.90
N GLN A 166 -18.43 15.74 -6.06
CA GLN A 166 -18.79 14.90 -7.20
C GLN A 166 -18.05 13.55 -7.21
N LEU A 167 -17.21 13.25 -6.21
CA LEU A 167 -16.52 11.96 -6.10
C LEU A 167 -17.52 10.80 -6.05
N LYS A 168 -17.31 9.81 -6.92
CA LYS A 168 -18.11 8.58 -6.95
C LYS A 168 -17.41 7.45 -6.19
N VAL A 169 -16.08 7.47 -6.17
CA VAL A 169 -15.25 6.56 -5.39
C VAL A 169 -15.57 6.71 -3.90
N LYS A 170 -15.89 5.59 -3.25
CA LYS A 170 -16.19 5.57 -1.82
C LYS A 170 -14.91 5.50 -1.01
N LEU A 171 -14.68 6.48 -0.13
CA LEU A 171 -13.58 6.43 0.84
C LEU A 171 -13.99 5.61 2.05
N VAL A 172 -13.14 4.66 2.44
CA VAL A 172 -13.35 3.80 3.60
C VAL A 172 -12.08 3.73 4.44
N ASP A 173 -12.22 3.72 5.77
CA ASP A 173 -11.10 3.53 6.70
C ASP A 173 -10.92 2.05 7.08
N GLY A 174 -11.95 1.22 6.93
CA GLY A 174 -11.91 -0.19 7.30
C GLY A 174 -11.95 -0.44 8.82
N SER A 175 -12.18 0.59 9.64
CA SER A 175 -12.24 0.48 11.10
C SER A 175 -13.36 -0.45 11.56
N SER A 176 -14.54 -0.38 10.92
CA SER A 176 -15.67 -1.26 11.24
C SER A 176 -15.37 -2.73 11.00
N LEU A 177 -14.65 -3.05 9.90
CA LEU A 177 -14.23 -4.42 9.62
C LEU A 177 -13.18 -4.89 10.64
N ALA A 178 -12.21 -4.04 10.98
CA ALA A 178 -11.20 -4.35 12.00
C ALA A 178 -11.84 -4.64 13.36
N VAL A 179 -12.84 -3.85 13.77
CA VAL A 179 -13.62 -4.08 15.00
C VAL A 179 -14.39 -5.39 14.92
N ALA A 180 -15.07 -5.69 13.81
CA ALA A 180 -15.80 -6.94 13.65
C ALA A 180 -14.87 -8.17 13.74
N VAL A 181 -13.69 -8.11 13.12
CA VAL A 181 -12.68 -9.17 13.20
C VAL A 181 -12.17 -9.33 14.63
N LEU A 182 -11.92 -8.23 15.35
CA LEU A 182 -11.51 -8.26 16.75
C LEU A 182 -12.59 -8.90 17.64
N LEU A 183 -13.84 -8.47 17.51
CA LEU A 183 -14.94 -9.05 18.28
C LEU A 183 -15.11 -10.54 18.01
N ASN A 184 -14.90 -10.98 16.77
CA ASN A 184 -14.99 -12.38 16.39
C ASN A 184 -13.79 -13.23 16.81
N SER A 185 -12.65 -12.60 17.13
CA SER A 185 -11.45 -13.32 17.61
C SER A 185 -11.39 -13.50 19.12
N ILE A 186 -12.25 -12.79 19.88
CA ILE A 186 -12.37 -12.94 21.34
C ILE A 186 -13.02 -14.30 21.67
N PRO A 187 -12.39 -15.13 22.51
CA PRO A 187 -12.98 -16.39 22.96
C PRO A 187 -14.34 -16.20 23.64
N LYS A 188 -15.26 -17.15 23.43
CA LYS A 188 -16.56 -17.13 24.12
C LYS A 188 -16.34 -17.22 25.63
N GLY A 189 -16.97 -16.33 26.39
CA GLY A 189 -16.88 -16.29 27.86
C GLY A 189 -15.81 -15.36 28.43
N THR A 190 -15.09 -14.60 27.60
CA THR A 190 -14.23 -13.50 28.08
C THR A 190 -15.07 -12.40 28.73
N THR A 191 -14.82 -12.12 30.00
CA THR A 191 -15.44 -11.00 30.75
C THR A 191 -14.58 -9.73 30.66
N GLN A 192 -15.22 -8.57 30.85
CA GLN A 192 -14.54 -7.27 30.94
C GLN A 192 -13.64 -7.14 32.17
#